data_AF-A0A6G7VG61-F1
#
_entry.id   AF-A0A6G7VG61-F1
#
_cell.length_a   1.000
_cell.length_b   1.000
_cell.length_c   1.000
_cell.angle_alpha   90.00
_cell.angle_beta   90.00
_cell.angle_gamma   90.00
#
_symmetry.space_group_name_H-M   'P 1'
#
loop_
_entity.id
_entity.type
_entity.pdbx_description
1 polymer ?
#
loop_
_entity_poly.entity_id
_entity_poly.type
_entity_poly.pdbx_seq_one_letter_code
_entity_poly.pdbx_strand_id
1 'polypeptide(L)'
;MRHLRLNMQDIARSGHITRWHSVRCARNQTLAEHHYLVAMIARELMERIFGDRLSPDTRLQVLEYALTHDTPELLTGDLPAPLKRRIAEIAGEDNPLAQIESEIAPEISKRKQALAGTAFADLVKLADLMDGCLFIREEGIGRHAALVAELTERSLCERLEEARTRFPELDWDQVWVLYREMRGELGTDNRFLLEQR
;
A
#
# COMPACT_ATOMS: atom_id res chain seq x y z
N MET A 1 31.95 -6.64 9.64
CA MET A 1 30.93 -7.28 8.78
C MET A 1 30.16 -6.16 8.09
N ARG A 2 29.91 -6.25 6.77
CA ARG A 2 29.08 -5.24 6.10
C ARG A 2 27.65 -5.44 6.59
N HIS A 3 27.06 -4.43 7.22
CA HIS A 3 25.65 -4.48 7.62
C HIS A 3 24.81 -4.36 6.34
N LEU A 4 23.98 -5.35 6.07
CA LEU A 4 22.99 -5.31 4.99
C LEU A 4 21.96 -4.23 5.37
N ARG A 5 22.11 -3.01 4.86
CA ARG A 5 21.21 -1.88 5.12
C ARG A 5 20.97 -1.08 3.85
N LEU A 6 19.73 -0.61 3.69
CA LEU A 6 19.40 0.37 2.66
C LEU A 6 20.27 1.62 2.79
N ASN A 7 20.71 2.12 1.64
CA ASN A 7 21.36 3.40 1.52
C ASN A 7 20.66 4.27 0.47
N MET A 8 21.08 5.53 0.34
CA MET A 8 20.42 6.48 -0.57
C MET A 8 20.59 6.15 -2.06
N GLN A 9 21.59 5.35 -2.45
CA GLN A 9 21.70 4.87 -3.83
C GLN A 9 20.60 3.85 -4.14
N ASP A 10 20.22 3.04 -3.16
CA ASP A 10 19.10 2.09 -3.30
C ASP A 10 17.79 2.87 -3.42
N ILE A 11 17.56 3.88 -2.57
CA ILE A 11 16.39 4.77 -2.65
C ILE A 11 16.32 5.49 -4.01
N ALA A 12 17.45 5.97 -4.53
CA ALA A 12 17.50 6.63 -5.84
C ALA A 12 17.06 5.72 -7.00
N ARG A 13 17.05 4.39 -6.80
CA ARG A 13 16.62 3.40 -7.78
C ARG A 13 15.18 2.95 -7.61
N SER A 14 14.39 3.58 -6.74
CA SER A 14 12.99 3.22 -6.49
C SER A 14 12.11 3.24 -7.76
N GLY A 15 12.45 4.09 -8.73
CA GLY A 15 11.78 4.13 -10.04
C GLY A 15 12.16 3.00 -11.00
N HIS A 16 13.11 2.13 -10.65
CA HIS A 16 13.55 1.02 -11.50
C HIS A 16 12.94 -0.33 -11.08
N ILE A 17 12.52 -0.45 -9.82
CA ILE A 17 11.93 -1.68 -9.30
C ILE A 17 10.46 -1.70 -9.69
N THR A 18 10.06 -2.72 -10.45
CA THR A 18 8.72 -2.84 -10.99
C THR A 18 7.89 -3.88 -10.23
N ARG A 19 6.63 -3.55 -9.98
CA ARG A 19 5.61 -4.45 -9.45
C ARG A 19 4.86 -5.15 -10.58
N TRP A 20 4.05 -6.15 -10.23
CA TRP A 20 3.15 -6.88 -11.15
C TRP A 20 3.82 -7.76 -12.20
N HIS A 21 5.10 -8.11 -12.04
CA HIS A 21 5.85 -8.92 -12.99
C HIS A 21 5.25 -10.33 -13.25
N SER A 22 4.40 -10.84 -12.33
CA SER A 22 3.69 -12.10 -12.48
C SER A 22 2.32 -11.99 -13.18
N VAL A 23 1.87 -10.79 -13.52
CA VAL A 23 0.56 -10.52 -14.14
C VAL A 23 0.76 -9.66 -15.38
N ARG A 24 0.10 -10.02 -16.49
CA ARG A 24 0.21 -9.23 -17.71
C ARG A 24 -0.49 -7.88 -17.53
N CYS A 25 0.28 -6.80 -17.60
CA CYS A 25 -0.21 -5.43 -17.54
C CYS A 25 0.22 -4.65 -18.80
N ALA A 26 -0.49 -3.56 -19.15
CA ALA A 26 -0.19 -2.69 -20.27
C ALA A 26 1.09 -1.87 -20.06
N ARG A 27 1.34 -1.49 -18.81
CA ARG A 27 2.64 -1.02 -18.30
C ARG A 27 2.93 -1.64 -16.95
N ASN A 28 4.17 -1.49 -16.49
CA ASN A 28 4.54 -1.83 -15.13
C ASN A 28 4.32 -0.63 -14.21
N GLN A 29 3.96 -0.91 -12.95
CA GLN A 29 4.03 0.06 -11.87
C GLN A 29 5.44 0.04 -11.29
N THR A 30 6.04 1.18 -11.02
CA THR A 30 7.27 1.24 -10.23
C THR A 30 6.96 1.26 -8.73
N LEU A 31 7.93 0.86 -7.90
CA LEU A 31 7.80 0.95 -6.44
C LEU A 31 7.67 2.41 -5.98
N ALA A 32 8.32 3.36 -6.68
CA ALA A 32 8.16 4.79 -6.40
C ALA A 32 6.72 5.29 -6.66
N GLU A 33 6.10 4.88 -7.77
CA GLU A 33 4.71 5.23 -8.08
C GLU A 33 3.74 4.67 -7.03
N HIS A 34 3.95 3.41 -6.64
CA HIS A 34 3.20 2.74 -5.59
C HIS A 34 3.32 3.49 -4.25
N HIS A 35 4.54 3.73 -3.76
CA HIS A 35 4.75 4.45 -2.49
C HIS A 35 4.12 5.85 -2.50
N TYR A 36 4.21 6.58 -3.62
CA TYR A 36 3.56 7.88 -3.74
C TYR A 36 2.05 7.74 -3.58
N LEU A 37 1.40 6.84 -4.34
CA LEU A 37 -0.06 6.74 -4.30
C LEU A 37 -0.56 6.23 -2.94
N VAL A 38 0.10 5.26 -2.34
CA VAL A 38 -0.23 4.78 -0.98
C VAL A 38 -0.14 5.92 0.04
N ALA A 39 0.89 6.76 -0.03
CA ALA A 39 1.00 7.91 0.86
C ALA A 39 -0.10 8.96 0.63
N MET A 40 -0.51 9.19 -0.62
CA MET A 40 -1.61 10.12 -0.93
C MET A 40 -2.96 9.58 -0.44
N ILE A 41 -3.23 8.30 -0.65
CA ILE A 41 -4.43 7.64 -0.14
C ILE A 41 -4.44 7.67 1.38
N ALA A 42 -3.33 7.30 2.04
CA ALA A 42 -3.22 7.32 3.49
C ALA A 42 -3.44 8.73 4.06
N ARG A 43 -2.87 9.77 3.42
CA ARG A 43 -3.10 11.16 3.82
C ARG A 43 -4.59 11.52 3.79
N GLU A 44 -5.25 11.20 2.68
CA GLU A 44 -6.66 11.54 2.47
C GLU A 44 -7.57 10.77 3.44
N LEU A 45 -7.32 9.48 3.65
CA LEU A 45 -8.06 8.68 4.63
C LEU A 45 -7.85 9.19 6.06
N MET A 46 -6.65 9.63 6.41
CA MET A 46 -6.41 10.22 7.73
C MET A 46 -7.28 11.46 7.93
N GLU A 47 -7.38 12.32 6.93
CA GLU A 47 -8.20 13.53 6.99
C GLU A 47 -9.69 13.18 7.08
N ARG A 48 -10.19 12.26 6.26
CA ARG A 48 -11.61 11.89 6.25
C ARG A 48 -12.06 11.16 7.52
N ILE A 49 -11.23 10.28 8.07
CA ILE A 49 -11.60 9.42 9.20
C ILE A 49 -11.32 10.12 10.53
N PHE A 50 -10.21 10.84 10.64
CA PHE A 50 -9.77 11.44 11.90
C PHE A 50 -9.88 12.96 11.92
N GLY A 51 -9.75 13.62 10.77
CA GLY A 51 -9.73 15.07 10.64
C GLY A 51 -8.64 15.73 11.50
N ASP A 52 -8.95 16.90 12.04
CA ASP A 52 -8.05 17.70 12.88
C ASP A 52 -7.64 17.06 14.22
N ARG A 53 -8.18 15.90 14.57
CA ARG A 53 -7.90 15.21 15.84
C ARG A 53 -6.49 14.61 15.92
N LEU A 54 -5.78 14.48 14.79
CA LEU A 54 -4.45 13.87 14.76
C LEU A 54 -3.34 14.88 15.05
N SER A 55 -2.40 14.51 15.92
CA SER A 55 -1.19 15.31 16.11
C SER A 55 -0.33 15.32 14.82
N PRO A 56 0.44 16.39 14.59
CA PRO A 56 1.41 16.43 13.49
C PRO A 56 2.40 15.25 13.51
N ASP A 57 2.86 14.84 14.70
CA ASP A 57 3.78 13.71 14.87
C ASP A 57 3.17 12.39 14.40
N THR A 58 1.92 12.09 14.77
CA THR A 58 1.23 10.89 14.31
C THR A 58 1.02 10.92 12.80
N ARG A 59 0.60 12.07 12.25
CA ARG A 59 0.46 12.23 10.79
C ARG A 59 1.77 11.96 10.06
N LEU A 60 2.88 12.54 10.54
CA LEU A 60 4.21 12.32 9.98
C LEU A 60 4.61 10.85 10.05
N GLN A 61 4.43 10.19 11.20
CA GLN A 61 4.77 8.79 11.38
C GLN A 61 4.03 7.86 10.40
N VAL A 62 2.74 8.08 10.20
CA VAL A 62 1.91 7.30 9.27
C VAL A 62 2.34 7.54 7.82
N LEU A 63 2.59 8.80 7.43
CA LEU A 63 3.03 9.13 6.07
C LEU A 63 4.44 8.60 5.78
N GLU A 64 5.36 8.70 6.72
CA GLU A 64 6.69 8.10 6.58
C GLU A 64 6.59 6.59 6.37
N TYR A 65 5.76 5.91 7.16
CA TYR A 65 5.56 4.48 6.99
C TYR A 65 4.93 4.16 5.63
N ALA A 66 3.86 4.84 5.24
CA ALA A 66 3.21 4.66 3.93
C ALA A 66 4.20 4.82 2.76
N LEU A 67 5.05 5.84 2.80
CA LEU A 67 6.08 6.12 1.78
C LEU A 67 7.22 5.09 1.73
N THR A 68 7.39 4.27 2.77
CA THR A 68 8.60 3.46 2.93
C THR A 68 8.35 1.98 3.25
N HIS A 69 7.10 1.57 3.42
CA HIS A 69 6.74 0.26 3.94
C HIS A 69 7.31 -0.92 3.14
N ASP A 70 7.42 -0.78 1.81
CA ASP A 70 7.98 -1.80 0.90
C ASP A 70 9.43 -1.47 0.46
N THR A 71 10.12 -0.51 1.09
CA THR A 71 11.53 -0.21 0.73
C THR A 71 12.52 -1.38 0.84
N PRO A 72 12.33 -2.43 1.66
CA PRO A 72 13.14 -3.65 1.54
C PRO A 72 13.15 -4.27 0.14
N GLU A 73 12.07 -4.09 -0.63
CA GLU A 73 11.93 -4.57 -2.00
C GLU A 73 12.89 -3.92 -2.99
N LEU A 74 13.55 -2.81 -2.61
CA LEU A 74 14.63 -2.23 -3.40
C LEU A 74 15.81 -3.18 -3.60
N LEU A 75 16.01 -4.11 -2.66
CA LEU A 75 17.06 -5.13 -2.74
C LEU A 75 16.50 -6.52 -3.06
N THR A 76 15.28 -6.85 -2.65
CA THR A 76 14.68 -8.18 -2.87
C THR A 76 13.89 -8.29 -4.17
N GLY A 77 13.52 -7.16 -4.77
CA GLY A 77 12.44 -7.08 -5.76
C GLY A 77 11.06 -7.18 -5.11
N ASP A 78 10.02 -6.76 -5.86
CA ASP A 78 8.61 -6.98 -5.50
C ASP A 78 8.33 -8.48 -5.55
N LEU A 79 7.97 -9.08 -4.40
CA LEU A 79 7.59 -10.49 -4.33
C LEU A 79 6.07 -10.61 -4.32
N PRO A 80 5.45 -11.45 -5.18
CA PRO A 80 4.00 -11.57 -5.21
C PRO A 80 3.43 -11.98 -3.84
N ALA A 81 2.35 -11.33 -3.42
CA ALA A 81 1.72 -11.59 -2.11
C ALA A 81 1.41 -13.08 -1.84
N PRO A 82 0.95 -13.90 -2.81
CA PRO A 82 0.76 -15.35 -2.59
C PRO A 82 2.05 -16.07 -2.20
N LEU A 83 3.20 -15.68 -2.78
CA LEU A 83 4.50 -16.25 -2.44
C LEU A 83 4.94 -15.82 -1.04
N LYS A 84 4.81 -14.53 -0.69
CA LYS A 84 5.12 -14.04 0.67
C LYS A 84 4.32 -14.80 1.73
N ARG A 85 3.01 -15.00 1.51
CA ARG A 85 2.15 -15.78 2.41
C ARG A 85 2.62 -17.24 2.51
N ARG A 86 2.92 -17.87 1.37
CA ARG A 86 3.39 -19.26 1.36
C ARG A 86 4.72 -19.44 2.10
N ILE A 87 5.64 -18.49 1.98
CA ILE A 87 6.91 -18.50 2.73
C ILE A 87 6.62 -18.42 4.24
N ALA A 88 5.74 -17.49 4.66
CA ALA A 88 5.36 -17.35 6.06
C ALA A 88 4.68 -18.62 6.62
N GLU A 89 3.81 -19.27 5.85
CA GLU A 89 3.17 -20.54 6.24
C GLU A 89 4.18 -21.69 6.42
N ILE A 90 5.19 -21.79 5.56
CA ILE A 90 6.19 -22.86 5.61
C ILE A 90 7.18 -22.62 6.76
N ALA A 91 7.63 -21.38 6.92
CA ALA A 91 8.71 -21.04 7.84
C ALA A 91 8.23 -20.69 9.27
N GLY A 92 6.95 -20.34 9.45
CA GLY A 92 6.40 -19.97 10.74
C GLY A 92 7.12 -18.77 11.36
N GLU A 93 7.55 -18.91 12.62
CA GLU A 93 8.28 -17.86 13.36
C GLU A 93 9.66 -17.57 12.77
N ASP A 94 10.29 -18.56 12.13
CA ASP A 94 11.61 -18.45 11.50
C ASP A 94 11.53 -17.95 10.05
N ASN A 95 10.57 -17.07 9.75
CA ASN A 95 10.36 -16.56 8.39
C ASN A 95 11.59 -15.81 7.85
N PRO A 96 12.35 -16.41 6.90
CA PRO A 96 13.60 -15.84 6.44
C PRO A 96 13.38 -14.52 5.68
N LEU A 97 12.23 -14.37 5.00
CA LEU A 97 11.91 -13.13 4.30
C LEU A 97 11.74 -11.97 5.28
N ALA A 98 10.97 -12.18 6.35
CA ALA A 98 10.76 -11.14 7.38
C ALA A 98 12.06 -10.77 8.12
N GLN A 99 12.94 -11.75 8.34
CA GLN A 99 14.28 -11.53 8.89
C GLN A 99 15.13 -10.67 7.94
N ILE A 100 15.22 -11.05 6.66
CA ILE A 100 15.96 -10.30 5.63
C ILE A 100 15.43 -8.87 5.49
N GLU A 101 14.11 -8.68 5.40
CA GLU A 101 13.50 -7.35 5.31
C GLU A 101 13.86 -6.46 6.52
N SER A 102 13.90 -7.06 7.72
CA SER A 102 14.26 -6.35 8.96
C SER A 102 15.75 -6.04 9.07
N GLU A 103 16.62 -6.88 8.49
CA GLU A 103 18.04 -6.57 8.36
C GLU A 103 18.25 -5.38 7.42
N ILE A 104 17.61 -5.43 6.23
CA ILE A 104 17.68 -4.41 5.18
C ILE A 104 17.18 -3.04 5.69
N ALA A 105 16.04 -3.01 6.39
CA ALA A 105 15.38 -1.77 6.77
C ALA A 105 14.84 -1.80 8.23
N PRO A 106 15.72 -1.83 9.25
CA PRO A 106 15.31 -1.98 10.65
C PRO A 106 14.44 -0.81 11.14
N GLU A 107 14.66 0.40 10.62
CA GLU A 107 13.84 1.57 10.97
C GLU A 107 12.42 1.48 10.41
N ILE A 108 12.20 0.73 9.33
CA ILE A 108 10.86 0.49 8.77
C ILE A 108 10.14 -0.58 9.59
N SER A 109 10.84 -1.64 10.01
CA SER A 109 10.31 -2.62 10.95
C SER A 109 9.88 -1.97 12.27
N LYS A 110 10.65 -1.03 12.81
CA LYS A 110 10.25 -0.25 14.00
C LYS A 110 9.00 0.59 13.76
N ARG A 111 8.90 1.28 12.60
CA ARG A 111 7.69 2.05 12.25
C ARG A 111 6.46 1.15 12.15
N LYS A 112 6.58 0.00 11.49
CA LYS A 112 5.53 -1.03 11.41
C LYS A 112 5.07 -1.47 12.80
N GLN A 113 6.02 -1.78 13.69
CA GLN A 113 5.72 -2.17 15.07
C GLN A 113 5.03 -1.05 15.87
N ALA A 114 5.47 0.20 15.68
CA ALA A 114 4.88 1.34 16.37
C ALA A 114 3.42 1.63 15.95
N LEU A 115 3.03 1.24 14.72
CA LEU A 115 1.65 1.32 14.27
C LEU A 115 0.85 0.04 14.59
N ALA A 116 1.51 -1.06 14.94
CA ALA A 116 0.85 -2.36 15.13
C ALA A 116 -0.23 -2.28 16.21
N GLY A 117 -1.40 -2.85 15.91
CA GLY A 117 -2.56 -2.82 16.81
C GLY A 117 -3.30 -1.48 16.86
N THR A 118 -2.87 -0.46 16.12
CA THR A 118 -3.59 0.81 15.98
C THR A 118 -4.41 0.85 14.68
N ALA A 119 -5.40 1.74 14.60
CA ALA A 119 -6.18 1.97 13.38
C ALA A 119 -5.30 2.42 12.19
N PHE A 120 -4.13 3.01 12.45
CA PHE A 120 -3.24 3.47 11.38
C PHE A 120 -2.55 2.32 10.63
N ALA A 121 -2.29 1.19 11.29
CA ALA A 121 -1.79 0.00 10.59
C ALA A 121 -2.82 -0.50 9.56
N ASP A 122 -4.10 -0.42 9.89
CA ASP A 122 -5.20 -0.77 8.98
C ASP A 122 -5.35 0.25 7.86
N LEU A 123 -5.32 1.52 8.20
CA LEU A 123 -5.41 2.61 7.22
C LEU A 123 -4.31 2.50 6.15
N VAL A 124 -3.04 2.28 6.55
CA VAL A 124 -1.95 2.12 5.58
C VAL A 124 -2.12 0.82 4.78
N LYS A 125 -2.58 -0.27 5.41
CA LYS A 125 -2.82 -1.51 4.67
C LYS A 125 -3.96 -1.40 3.66
N LEU A 126 -5.03 -0.67 4.00
CA LEU A 126 -6.13 -0.37 3.09
C LEU A 126 -5.66 0.52 1.95
N ALA A 127 -4.81 1.51 2.22
CA ALA A 127 -4.20 2.35 1.19
C ALA A 127 -3.34 1.54 0.18
N ASP A 128 -2.52 0.61 0.67
CA ASP A 128 -1.75 -0.35 -0.15
C ASP A 128 -2.66 -1.21 -1.04
N LEU A 129 -3.73 -1.78 -0.46
CA LEU A 129 -4.70 -2.57 -1.22
C LEU A 129 -5.47 -1.73 -2.25
N MET A 130 -5.82 -0.48 -1.93
CA MET A 130 -6.51 0.43 -2.84
C MET A 130 -5.64 0.77 -4.06
N ASP A 131 -4.37 1.12 -3.86
CA ASP A 131 -3.42 1.31 -4.97
C ASP A 131 -3.36 0.05 -5.85
N GLY A 132 -3.25 -1.12 -5.22
CA GLY A 132 -3.20 -2.37 -5.95
C GLY A 132 -4.47 -2.65 -6.78
N CYS A 133 -5.64 -2.35 -6.23
CA CYS A 133 -6.91 -2.48 -6.95
C CYS A 133 -7.02 -1.49 -8.12
N LEU A 134 -6.65 -0.22 -7.92
CA LEU A 134 -6.67 0.81 -8.96
C LEU A 134 -5.76 0.40 -10.12
N PHE A 135 -4.52 0.02 -9.82
CA PHE A 135 -3.53 -0.31 -10.84
C PHE A 135 -3.97 -1.50 -11.69
N ILE A 136 -4.36 -2.62 -11.07
CA ILE A 136 -4.70 -3.83 -11.83
C ILE A 136 -5.97 -3.69 -12.66
N ARG A 137 -6.92 -2.84 -12.24
CA ARG A 137 -8.14 -2.57 -13.02
C ARG A 137 -7.87 -1.69 -14.22
N GLU A 138 -6.94 -0.75 -14.11
CA GLU A 138 -6.58 0.17 -15.20
C GLU A 138 -5.64 -0.51 -16.20
N GLU A 139 -4.60 -1.18 -15.70
CA GLU A 139 -3.48 -1.65 -16.53
C GLU A 139 -3.54 -3.16 -16.83
N GLY A 140 -4.37 -3.93 -16.14
CA GLY A 140 -4.43 -5.38 -16.27
C GLY A 140 -4.94 -5.86 -17.63
N ILE A 141 -4.24 -6.84 -18.24
CA ILE A 141 -4.61 -7.39 -19.56
C ILE A 141 -5.01 -8.86 -19.48
N GLY A 142 -6.23 -9.14 -19.91
CA GLY A 142 -6.74 -10.49 -20.16
C GLY A 142 -7.31 -11.18 -18.91
N ARG A 143 -7.71 -12.45 -19.07
CA ARG A 143 -8.50 -13.19 -18.08
C ARG A 143 -7.80 -13.34 -16.73
N HIS A 144 -6.48 -13.55 -16.73
CA HIS A 144 -5.74 -13.70 -15.47
C HIS A 144 -5.72 -12.40 -14.67
N ALA A 145 -5.48 -11.26 -15.31
CA ALA A 145 -5.50 -9.96 -14.66
C ALA A 145 -6.89 -9.63 -14.08
N ALA A 146 -7.97 -9.95 -14.81
CA ALA A 146 -9.33 -9.78 -14.30
C ALA A 146 -9.58 -10.60 -13.02
N LEU A 147 -9.13 -11.86 -12.97
CA LEU A 147 -9.22 -12.69 -11.76
C LEU A 147 -8.40 -12.07 -10.60
N VAL A 148 -7.19 -11.58 -10.89
CA VAL A 148 -6.36 -10.93 -9.87
C VAL A 148 -7.03 -9.66 -9.36
N ALA A 149 -7.67 -8.87 -10.22
CA ALA A 149 -8.43 -7.68 -9.80
C ALA A 149 -9.55 -8.04 -8.82
N GLU A 150 -10.34 -9.08 -9.11
CA GLU A 150 -11.39 -9.56 -8.20
C GLU A 150 -10.83 -10.05 -6.85
N LEU A 151 -9.69 -10.73 -6.86
CA LEU A 151 -9.04 -11.20 -5.64
C LEU A 151 -8.49 -10.03 -4.80
N THR A 152 -7.87 -9.03 -5.43
CA THR A 152 -7.34 -7.85 -4.74
C THR A 152 -8.48 -7.02 -4.14
N GLU A 153 -9.59 -6.82 -4.87
CA GLU A 153 -10.78 -6.14 -4.32
C GLU A 153 -11.40 -6.93 -3.15
N ARG A 154 -11.43 -8.27 -3.23
CA ARG A 154 -11.89 -9.08 -2.10
C ARG A 154 -11.01 -8.90 -0.87
N SER A 155 -9.69 -8.89 -1.03
CA SER A 155 -8.77 -8.62 0.07
C SER A 155 -8.96 -7.21 0.66
N LEU A 156 -9.28 -6.21 -0.17
CA LEU A 156 -9.67 -4.88 0.30
C LEU A 156 -10.94 -4.94 1.16
N CYS A 157 -12.00 -5.62 0.69
CA CYS A 157 -13.24 -5.81 1.45
C CYS A 157 -12.99 -6.51 2.79
N GLU A 158 -12.28 -7.63 2.79
CA GLU A 158 -11.97 -8.41 4.00
C GLU A 158 -11.21 -7.56 5.01
N ARG A 159 -10.19 -6.82 4.55
CA ARG A 159 -9.40 -5.95 5.42
C ARG A 159 -10.23 -4.80 5.99
N LEU A 160 -11.18 -4.27 5.22
CA LEU A 160 -12.07 -3.21 5.67
C LEU A 160 -13.01 -3.71 6.78
N GLU A 161 -13.59 -4.90 6.63
CA GLU A 161 -14.43 -5.50 7.66
C GLU A 161 -13.65 -5.80 8.95
N GLU A 162 -12.40 -6.25 8.84
CA GLU A 162 -11.51 -6.42 9.99
C GLU A 162 -11.23 -5.09 10.70
N ALA A 163 -11.04 -4.00 9.96
CA ALA A 163 -10.82 -2.68 10.51
C ALA A 163 -12.09 -2.14 11.21
N ARG A 164 -13.26 -2.32 10.59
CA ARG A 164 -14.58 -1.99 11.19
C ARG A 164 -14.82 -2.76 12.48
N THR A 165 -14.46 -4.04 12.52
CA THR A 165 -14.63 -4.87 13.71
C THR A 165 -13.70 -4.43 14.85
N ARG A 166 -12.45 -4.04 14.54
CA ARG A 166 -11.46 -3.64 15.54
C ARG A 166 -11.62 -2.20 16.04
N PHE A 167 -12.07 -1.30 15.16
CA PHE A 167 -12.24 0.13 15.45
C PHE A 167 -13.63 0.60 14.98
N PRO A 168 -14.72 0.11 15.61
CA PRO A 168 -16.09 0.40 15.20
C PRO A 168 -16.50 1.87 15.38
N GLU A 169 -15.74 2.65 16.15
CA GLU A 169 -15.95 4.07 16.37
C GLU A 169 -15.49 4.97 15.21
N LEU A 170 -14.72 4.41 14.25
CA LEU A 170 -14.19 5.14 13.11
C LEU A 170 -15.08 4.95 11.88
N ASP A 171 -15.23 6.03 11.10
CA ASP A 171 -16.00 6.01 9.85
C ASP A 171 -15.18 5.40 8.71
N TRP A 172 -15.12 4.06 8.68
CA TRP A 172 -14.43 3.32 7.63
C TRP A 172 -15.13 3.36 6.27
N ASP A 173 -16.37 3.88 6.17
CA ASP A 173 -17.06 4.01 4.88
C ASP A 173 -16.32 4.99 3.95
N GLN A 174 -15.55 5.91 4.52
CA GLN A 174 -14.67 6.82 3.79
C GLN A 174 -13.68 6.11 2.86
N VAL A 175 -13.30 4.86 3.16
CA VAL A 175 -12.44 4.04 2.29
C VAL A 175 -13.14 3.76 0.95
N TRP A 176 -14.40 3.35 0.98
CA TRP A 176 -15.18 3.09 -0.25
C TRP A 176 -15.52 4.36 -0.99
N VAL A 177 -15.85 5.43 -0.26
CA VAL A 177 -16.11 6.74 -0.87
C VAL A 177 -14.88 7.20 -1.65
N LEU A 178 -13.70 7.21 -1.02
CA LEU A 178 -12.46 7.60 -1.68
C LEU A 178 -12.10 6.67 -2.84
N TYR A 179 -12.20 5.35 -2.66
CA TYR A 179 -11.88 4.40 -3.72
C TYR A 179 -12.75 4.58 -4.97
N ARG A 180 -14.05 4.88 -4.80
CA ARG A 180 -14.97 5.15 -5.91
C ARG A 180 -14.71 6.51 -6.58
N GLU A 181 -14.37 7.53 -5.81
CA GLU A 181 -13.91 8.82 -6.35
C GLU A 181 -12.66 8.65 -7.22
N MET A 182 -11.66 7.90 -6.75
CA MET A 182 -10.42 7.65 -7.49
C MET A 182 -10.64 6.85 -8.78
N ARG A 183 -11.71 6.06 -8.86
CA ARG A 183 -12.14 5.35 -10.07
C ARG A 183 -12.96 6.20 -11.04
N GLY A 184 -13.22 7.46 -10.71
CA GLY A 184 -14.08 8.35 -11.49
C GLY A 184 -15.56 7.96 -11.47
N GLU A 185 -15.99 7.14 -10.50
CA GLU A 185 -17.41 6.78 -10.33
C GLU A 185 -18.19 7.84 -9.56
N LEU A 186 -17.47 8.72 -8.85
CA LEU A 186 -18.00 9.83 -8.09
C LEU A 186 -17.20 11.08 -8.45
N GLY A 187 -17.88 12.21 -8.62
CA GLY A 187 -17.25 13.49 -8.98
C GLY A 187 -17.17 13.74 -10.49
N THR A 188 -16.61 14.89 -10.86
CA THR A 188 -16.41 15.29 -12.27
C THR A 188 -14.92 15.18 -12.59
N ASP A 189 -14.56 14.66 -13.77
CA ASP A 189 -13.19 14.75 -14.24
C ASP A 189 -12.83 16.23 -14.47
N ASN A 190 -11.91 16.72 -13.64
CA ASN A 190 -11.51 18.13 -13.61
C ASN A 190 -10.97 18.64 -14.95
N ARG A 191 -10.56 17.75 -15.87
CA ARG A 191 -10.17 18.15 -17.23
C ARG A 191 -11.34 18.80 -17.98
N PHE A 192 -12.56 18.30 -17.83
CA PHE A 192 -13.73 18.90 -18.46
C PHE A 192 -14.07 20.28 -17.87
N LEU A 193 -13.69 20.53 -16.61
CA LEU A 193 -13.86 21.86 -16.00
C LEU A 193 -12.87 22.89 -16.59
N LEU A 194 -11.72 22.45 -17.11
CA LEU A 194 -10.77 23.34 -17.81
C LEU A 194 -11.29 23.76 -19.19
N GLU A 195 -12.15 22.94 -19.81
CA GLU A 195 -12.74 23.19 -21.13
C GLU A 195 -13.98 24.09 -21.07
N GLN A 196 -14.59 24.27 -19.88
CA GLN A 196 -15.77 25.12 -19.67
C GLN A 196 -15.44 26.61 -19.46
N ARG A 197 -14.38 27.12 -20.08
CA ARG A 197 -14.01 28.56 -20.07
C ARG A 197 -14.67 29.35 -21.19
#